data_AF-A0A0C9Y0P7-F1
#
_entry.id   AF-A0A0C9Y0P7-F1
#
_cell.length_a   1.000
_cell.length_b   1.000
_cell.length_c   1.000
_cell.angle_alpha   90.00
_cell.angle_beta   90.00
_cell.angle_gamma   90.00
#
_symmetry.space_group_name_H-M   'P 1'
#
loop_
_entity.id
_entity.type
_entity.pdbx_description
1 polymer ?
#
loop_
_entity_poly.entity_id
_entity_poly.type
_entity_poly.pdbx_seq_one_letter_code
_entity_poly.pdbx_strand_id
1 'polypeptide(L)'
;QRRSPPDAHLPFRDLQIWYKVRLQQKSYHDSSSLGPVFTINARPPDRTWEYGRHDAAILQVDAHHEWPSSGLVGHAVVDVRLIMCPVSPKGIRLVWSDRFLVYVQQFDIVSQRQASVDRTTGLHVLNRATRASGEFLGDIFPLDQIKSYAHLVPRFGETADIRLTSTNSFHSARSFLLNKYFDKDFYYALSL
;
A
#
# COMPACT_ATOMS: atom_id res chain seq x y z
N GLN A 1 4.01 -19.45 -7.22
CA GLN A 1 3.28 -18.61 -6.22
C GLN A 1 3.20 -19.39 -4.92
N ARG A 2 3.70 -18.86 -3.80
CA ARG A 2 3.78 -19.58 -2.51
C ARG A 2 2.49 -19.32 -1.73
N ARG A 3 1.72 -20.36 -1.41
CA ARG A 3 0.54 -20.28 -0.55
C ARG A 3 0.69 -21.34 0.53
N SER A 4 0.43 -20.97 1.77
CA SER A 4 0.29 -21.95 2.84
C SER A 4 -0.92 -22.85 2.55
N PRO A 5 -0.86 -24.15 2.86
CA PRO A 5 -2.05 -25.00 2.82
C PRO A 5 -3.15 -24.42 3.74
N PRO A 6 -4.44 -24.66 3.43
CA PRO A 6 -5.56 -24.12 4.22
C PRO A 6 -5.50 -24.56 5.69
N ASP A 7 -4.95 -25.74 5.97
CA ASP A 7 -4.81 -26.30 7.32
C ASP A 7 -3.45 -25.96 7.97
N ALA A 8 -2.77 -24.92 7.49
CA ALA A 8 -1.51 -24.48 8.08
C ALA A 8 -1.74 -24.01 9.52
N HIS A 9 -1.15 -24.74 10.48
CA HIS A 9 -1.16 -24.34 11.88
C HIS A 9 -0.37 -23.05 12.07
N LEU A 10 -1.06 -21.99 12.51
CA LEU A 10 -0.43 -20.77 12.97
C LEU A 10 0.07 -20.96 14.42
N PRO A 11 1.27 -20.48 14.76
CA PRO A 11 1.82 -20.58 16.12
C PRO A 11 1.18 -19.57 17.10
N PHE A 12 0.09 -18.91 16.71
CA PHE A 12 -0.67 -17.91 17.46
C PHE A 12 -2.15 -18.09 17.17
N ARG A 13 -3.00 -17.62 18.09
CA ARG A 13 -4.46 -17.68 17.97
C ARG A 13 -5.10 -16.30 17.83
N ASP A 14 -4.50 -15.31 18.49
CA ASP A 14 -5.07 -13.98 18.60
C ASP A 14 -4.23 -12.95 17.84
N LEU A 15 -4.92 -11.95 17.28
CA LEU A 15 -4.34 -10.78 16.65
C LEU A 15 -4.86 -9.54 17.37
N GLN A 16 -3.95 -8.65 17.77
CA GLN A 16 -4.32 -7.28 18.05
C GLN A 16 -4.39 -6.52 16.73
N ILE A 17 -5.42 -5.67 16.56
CA ILE A 17 -5.73 -4.99 15.30
C ILE A 17 -5.80 -3.49 15.51
N TRP A 18 -5.22 -2.74 14.58
CA TRP A 18 -5.30 -1.29 14.51
C TRP A 18 -5.89 -0.86 13.17
N TYR A 19 -6.64 0.24 13.18
CA TYR A 19 -7.25 0.80 11.97
C TYR A 19 -6.52 2.02 11.43
N LYS A 20 -5.50 2.49 12.13
CA LYS A 20 -4.73 3.68 11.79
C LYS A 20 -3.28 3.53 12.23
N VAL A 21 -2.37 4.05 11.42
CA VAL A 21 -0.98 4.30 11.80
C VAL A 21 -0.60 5.72 11.39
N ARG A 22 0.24 6.38 12.18
CA ARG A 22 0.82 7.67 11.84
C ARG A 22 2.24 7.45 11.33
N LEU A 23 2.52 8.01 10.16
CA LEU A 23 3.82 7.93 9.50
C LEU A 23 4.40 9.33 9.40
N GLN A 24 5.69 9.47 9.70
CA GLN A 24 6.43 10.70 9.47
C GLN A 24 7.69 10.34 8.69
N GLN A 25 7.90 11.02 7.56
CA GLN A 25 9.05 10.79 6.69
C GLN A 25 10.05 11.95 6.83
N LYS A 26 11.31 11.67 6.52
CA LYS A 26 12.33 12.71 6.34
C LYS A 26 12.14 13.41 5.01
N SER A 27 12.51 14.68 4.92
CA SER A 27 12.42 15.40 3.64
C SER A 27 13.39 14.81 2.61
N TYR A 28 13.01 14.85 1.33
CA TYR A 28 13.85 14.40 0.22
C TYR A 28 15.18 15.17 0.16
N HIS A 29 15.14 16.49 0.38
CA HIS A 29 16.31 17.37 0.23
C HIS A 29 17.10 17.57 1.52
N ASP A 30 16.51 17.29 2.67
CA ASP A 30 17.14 17.46 3.97
C ASP A 30 16.73 16.31 4.90
N SER A 31 17.62 15.33 5.03
CA SER A 31 17.41 14.14 5.85
C SER A 31 17.43 14.42 7.36
N SER A 32 17.85 15.63 7.76
CA SER A 32 17.77 16.10 9.15
C SER A 32 16.39 16.71 9.47
N SER A 33 15.63 17.10 8.44
CA SER A 33 14.29 17.65 8.57
C SER A 33 13.21 16.57 8.48
N LEU A 34 12.22 16.67 9.36
CA LEU A 34 11.04 15.82 9.34
C LEU A 34 9.90 16.52 8.60
N GLY A 35 9.28 15.78 7.68
CA GLY A 35 8.06 16.19 7.00
C GLY A 35 6.83 16.15 7.90
N PRO A 36 5.66 16.53 7.36
CA PRO A 36 4.39 16.42 8.06
C PRO A 36 4.05 14.95 8.37
N VAL A 37 3.25 14.76 9.42
CA VAL A 37 2.73 13.44 9.80
C VAL A 37 1.51 13.10 8.95
N PHE A 38 1.54 11.94 8.31
CA PHE A 38 0.41 11.38 7.57
C PHE A 38 -0.25 10.26 8.37
N THR A 39 -1.56 10.10 8.23
CA THR A 39 -2.29 8.97 8.82
C THR A 39 -2.69 8.02 7.71
N ILE A 40 -2.25 6.77 7.80
CA ILE A 40 -2.69 5.67 6.93
C ILE A 40 -3.82 4.95 7.65
N ASN A 41 -4.96 4.81 6.98
CA ASN A 41 -6.13 4.07 7.43
C ASN A 41 -6.11 2.63 6.88
N ALA A 42 -6.59 1.69 7.68
CA ALA A 42 -6.70 0.26 7.36
C ALA A 42 -7.99 -0.31 7.95
N ARG A 43 -9.10 0.45 7.85
CA ARG A 43 -10.37 0.10 8.47
C ARG A 43 -11.13 -0.87 7.57
N PRO A 44 -11.50 -2.06 8.06
CA PRO A 44 -12.28 -3.00 7.26
C PRO A 44 -13.69 -2.47 6.97
N PRO A 45 -14.41 -3.09 6.02
CA PRO A 45 -15.83 -2.89 5.82
C PRO A 45 -16.65 -2.93 7.11
N ASP A 46 -17.53 -1.95 7.29
CA ASP A 46 -18.53 -1.92 8.35
C ASP A 46 -19.83 -1.26 7.86
N ARG A 47 -20.81 -1.07 8.77
CA ARG A 47 -22.09 -0.45 8.42
C ARG A 47 -21.97 1.01 7.95
N THR A 48 -20.89 1.70 8.32
CA THR A 48 -20.62 3.10 7.96
C THR A 48 -19.78 3.17 6.68
N TRP A 49 -18.86 2.23 6.50
CA TRP A 49 -17.95 2.13 5.37
C TRP A 49 -18.13 0.78 4.69
N GLU A 50 -19.07 0.68 3.73
CA GLU A 50 -19.39 -0.58 3.03
C GLU A 50 -18.14 -1.25 2.39
N TYR A 51 -17.21 -0.45 1.87
CA TYR A 51 -15.97 -0.94 1.25
C TYR A 51 -14.74 -0.82 2.16
N GLY A 52 -14.95 -0.44 3.42
CA GLY A 52 -13.90 -0.06 4.36
C GLY A 52 -13.25 1.28 4.01
N ARG A 53 -12.21 1.64 4.76
CA ARG A 53 -11.40 2.84 4.54
C ARG A 53 -9.92 2.47 4.62
N HIS A 54 -9.32 2.41 3.45
CA HIS A 54 -7.94 1.97 3.26
C HIS A 54 -7.19 3.06 2.52
N ASP A 55 -5.94 3.28 2.92
CA ASP A 55 -5.04 4.21 2.25
C ASP A 55 -3.90 3.45 1.56
N ALA A 56 -3.43 4.03 0.45
CA ALA A 56 -2.28 3.51 -0.25
C ALA A 56 -0.97 4.01 0.37
N ALA A 57 0.09 3.23 0.19
CA ALA A 57 1.41 3.49 0.75
C ALA A 57 2.52 3.01 -0.18
N ILE A 58 3.73 3.52 0.07
CA ILE A 58 4.97 3.00 -0.50
C ILE A 58 5.56 2.00 0.49
N LEU A 59 5.77 0.78 0.02
CA LEU A 59 6.37 -0.33 0.75
C LEU A 59 7.77 -0.61 0.19
N GLN A 60 8.77 -0.70 1.05
CA GLN A 60 10.10 -1.17 0.67
C GLN A 60 10.11 -2.69 0.53
N VAL A 61 10.43 -3.19 -0.66
CA VAL A 61 10.52 -4.64 -0.95
C VAL A 61 11.97 -5.12 -1.09
N ASP A 62 12.90 -4.19 -1.31
CA ASP A 62 14.34 -4.46 -1.37
C ASP A 62 15.10 -3.56 -0.38
N ALA A 63 15.84 -4.19 0.53
CA ALA A 63 16.65 -3.52 1.55
C ALA A 63 17.80 -2.68 0.98
N HIS A 64 18.22 -2.95 -0.26
CA HIS A 64 19.31 -2.24 -0.93
C HIS A 64 18.90 -0.90 -1.53
N HIS A 65 17.61 -0.61 -1.58
CA HIS A 65 17.06 0.63 -2.10
C HIS A 65 16.44 1.46 -0.98
N GLU A 66 16.71 2.75 -0.98
CA GLU A 66 16.24 3.68 0.06
C GLU A 66 15.16 4.60 -0.50
N TRP A 67 14.06 4.74 0.22
CA TRP A 67 13.06 5.76 -0.06
C TRP A 67 13.45 7.08 0.62
N PRO A 68 13.32 8.25 -0.04
CA PRO A 68 12.78 8.46 -1.40
C PRO A 68 13.81 8.47 -2.54
N SER A 69 15.11 8.34 -2.25
CA SER A 69 16.20 8.54 -3.21
C SER A 69 16.25 7.53 -4.36
N SER A 70 15.72 6.32 -4.16
CA SER A 70 15.69 5.25 -5.17
C SER A 70 14.40 5.26 -6.02
N GLY A 71 13.49 6.21 -5.78
CA GLY A 71 12.18 6.25 -6.41
C GLY A 71 11.43 4.92 -6.25
N LEU A 72 10.80 4.45 -7.34
CA LEU A 72 10.06 3.18 -7.33
C LEU A 72 10.96 1.93 -7.42
N VAL A 73 12.26 2.08 -7.63
CA VAL A 73 13.17 0.92 -7.68
C VAL A 73 13.32 0.35 -6.27
N GLY A 74 13.08 -0.95 -6.12
CA GLY A 74 13.09 -1.63 -4.81
C GLY A 74 11.89 -1.31 -3.91
N HIS A 75 10.87 -0.65 -4.45
CA HIS A 75 9.66 -0.27 -3.74
C HIS A 75 8.40 -0.74 -4.50
N ALA A 76 7.31 -0.93 -3.75
CA ALA A 76 6.00 -1.29 -4.28
C ALA A 76 4.95 -0.28 -3.80
N VAL A 77 3.96 -0.02 -4.65
CA VAL A 77 2.76 0.71 -4.24
C VAL A 77 1.74 -0.31 -3.76
N VAL A 78 1.17 -0.07 -2.59
CA VAL A 78 0.28 -1.03 -1.92
C VAL A 78 -0.95 -0.36 -1.32
N ASP A 79 -2.06 -1.08 -1.25
CA ASP A 79 -3.28 -0.74 -0.50
C ASP A 79 -3.19 -1.39 0.89
N VAL A 80 -3.22 -0.59 1.96
CA VAL A 80 -3.03 -1.09 3.32
C VAL A 80 -4.36 -1.61 3.88
N ARG A 81 -4.46 -2.93 4.04
CA ARG A 81 -5.74 -3.60 4.35
C ARG A 81 -5.94 -3.90 5.83
N LEU A 82 -4.87 -4.21 6.55
CA LEU A 82 -4.92 -4.55 7.98
C LEU A 82 -3.59 -4.24 8.64
N ILE A 83 -3.63 -3.60 9.81
CA ILE A 83 -2.48 -3.41 10.69
C ILE A 83 -2.70 -4.29 11.91
N MET A 84 -1.73 -5.15 12.21
CA MET A 84 -1.89 -6.17 13.23
C MET A 84 -0.61 -6.46 14.00
N CYS A 85 -0.76 -7.02 15.18
CA CYS A 85 0.32 -7.57 15.98
C CYS A 85 -0.15 -8.93 16.50
N PRO A 86 0.44 -10.04 16.04
CA PRO A 86 0.13 -11.35 16.58
C PRO A 86 0.46 -11.49 18.07
N VAL A 87 -0.44 -12.12 18.83
CA VAL A 87 -0.24 -12.33 20.26
C VAL A 87 0.49 -13.65 20.48
N SER A 88 1.66 -13.55 21.12
CA SER A 88 2.42 -14.73 21.56
C SER A 88 1.62 -15.56 22.58
N PRO A 89 1.53 -16.89 22.40
CA PRO A 89 1.00 -17.77 23.46
C PRO A 89 1.81 -17.64 24.75
N LYS A 90 1.16 -17.85 25.90
CA LYS A 90 1.82 -17.80 27.21
C LYS A 90 3.04 -18.73 27.24
N GLY A 91 4.20 -18.18 27.60
CA GLY A 91 5.45 -18.94 27.74
C GLY A 91 6.22 -19.17 26.44
N ILE A 92 5.73 -18.69 25.29
CA ILE A 92 6.42 -18.78 24.00
C ILE A 92 6.65 -17.37 23.48
N ARG A 93 7.90 -17.01 23.13
CA ARG A 93 8.21 -15.75 22.46
C ARG A 93 8.51 -16.03 20.99
N LEU A 94 7.60 -15.67 20.10
CA LEU A 94 7.79 -15.81 18.66
C LEU A 94 8.70 -14.69 18.14
N VAL A 95 9.53 -14.99 17.14
CA VAL A 95 10.52 -14.04 16.58
C VAL A 95 9.86 -12.74 16.08
N TRP A 96 8.58 -12.78 15.71
CA TRP A 96 7.79 -11.66 15.21
C TRP A 96 6.69 -11.19 16.17
N SER A 97 6.56 -11.74 17.38
CA SER A 97 5.49 -11.32 18.30
C SER A 97 5.59 -9.89 18.79
N ASP A 98 6.78 -9.31 18.66
CA ASP A 98 7.06 -7.95 19.12
C ASP A 98 7.05 -6.97 17.95
N ARG A 99 6.59 -7.40 16.76
CA ARG A 99 6.57 -6.60 15.54
C ARG A 99 5.15 -6.36 15.07
N PHE A 100 4.86 -5.10 14.78
CA PHE A 100 3.67 -4.76 14.01
C PHE A 100 3.85 -5.23 12.57
N LEU A 101 2.80 -5.87 12.06
CA LEU A 101 2.69 -6.37 10.71
C LEU A 101 1.59 -5.61 9.98
N VAL A 102 1.69 -5.61 8.66
CA VAL A 102 0.70 -5.06 7.76
C VAL A 102 0.37 -6.08 6.70
N TYR A 103 -0.92 -6.36 6.51
CA TYR A 103 -1.40 -7.07 5.32
C TYR A 103 -1.78 -6.02 4.27
N VAL A 104 -1.24 -6.22 3.08
CA VAL A 104 -1.38 -5.28 1.97
C VAL A 104 -1.85 -5.98 0.71
N GLN A 105 -2.52 -5.25 -0.16
CA GLN A 105 -2.76 -5.65 -1.55
C GLN A 105 -1.85 -4.84 -2.47
N GLN A 106 -1.19 -5.49 -3.41
CA GLN A 106 -0.20 -4.85 -4.26
C GLN A 106 -0.83 -4.22 -5.51
N PHE A 107 -0.19 -3.18 -6.01
CA PHE A 107 -0.44 -2.65 -7.34
C PHE A 107 0.75 -2.96 -8.26
N ASP A 108 0.45 -3.46 -9.45
CA ASP A 108 1.42 -3.65 -10.51
C ASP A 108 1.60 -2.36 -11.30
N ILE A 109 2.85 -1.92 -11.45
CA ILE A 109 3.20 -0.89 -12.42
C ILE A 109 3.02 -1.52 -13.81
N VAL A 110 2.19 -0.91 -14.66
CA VAL A 110 1.88 -1.47 -15.97
C VAL A 110 3.10 -1.31 -16.89
N SER A 111 3.98 -2.30 -16.90
CA SER A 111 5.06 -2.40 -17.89
C SER A 111 4.53 -3.02 -19.18
N GLN A 112 3.79 -2.21 -19.95
CA GLN A 112 3.56 -2.52 -21.36
C GLN A 112 4.42 -1.58 -22.20
N ARG A 113 5.65 -2.01 -22.48
CA ARG A 113 6.60 -1.63 -23.56
C ARG A 113 6.75 -0.16 -24.01
N GLN A 114 6.03 0.83 -23.48
CA GLN A 114 6.17 2.28 -23.76
C GLN A 114 5.18 3.20 -23.00
N ALA A 115 4.31 2.70 -22.10
CA ALA A 115 3.33 3.57 -21.40
C ALA A 115 3.08 3.18 -19.92
N SER A 116 4.13 3.05 -19.11
CA SER A 116 3.98 3.00 -17.64
C SER A 116 3.53 4.34 -17.04
N VAL A 117 3.57 5.39 -17.86
CA VAL A 117 3.21 6.76 -17.52
C VAL A 117 2.11 7.24 -18.47
N ASP A 118 1.05 7.81 -17.92
CA ASP A 118 0.00 8.47 -18.68
C ASP A 118 0.58 9.72 -19.38
N ARG A 119 0.51 9.78 -20.72
CA ARG A 119 1.19 10.83 -21.50
C ARG A 119 0.63 12.24 -21.26
N THR A 120 -0.62 12.34 -20.86
CA THR A 120 -1.28 13.62 -20.62
C THR A 120 -0.89 14.18 -19.25
N THR A 121 -0.85 13.33 -18.23
CA THR A 121 -0.65 13.75 -16.85
C THR A 121 0.77 13.52 -16.33
N GLY A 122 1.57 12.70 -17.01
CA GLY A 122 2.91 12.32 -16.55
C GLY A 122 2.91 11.44 -15.28
N LEU A 123 1.76 10.85 -14.91
CA LEU A 123 1.58 10.00 -13.73
C LEU A 123 1.78 8.52 -14.04
N HIS A 124 2.34 7.75 -13.10
CA HIS A 124 2.46 6.31 -13.27
C HIS A 124 1.09 5.64 -13.25
N VAL A 125 0.85 4.76 -14.22
CA VAL A 125 -0.36 3.94 -14.30
C VAL A 125 -0.14 2.64 -13.54
N LEU A 126 -1.02 2.39 -12.59
CA LEU A 126 -1.02 1.21 -11.74
C LEU A 126 -2.27 0.38 -12.00
N ASN A 127 -2.14 -0.94 -11.98
CA ASN A 127 -3.27 -1.87 -11.93
C ASN A 127 -3.27 -2.59 -10.59
N ARG A 128 -4.45 -3.00 -10.09
CA ARG A 128 -4.48 -3.93 -8.95
C ARG A 128 -3.79 -5.24 -9.37
N ALA A 129 -2.81 -5.66 -8.59
CA ALA A 129 -2.16 -6.93 -8.83
C ALA A 129 -3.14 -8.06 -8.54
N THR A 130 -3.25 -9.01 -9.47
CA THR A 130 -4.16 -10.16 -9.35
C THR A 130 -3.40 -11.47 -9.48
N ARG A 131 -3.87 -12.49 -8.77
CA ARG A 131 -3.41 -13.86 -8.90
C ARG A 131 -3.97 -14.46 -10.19
N ALA A 132 -3.43 -15.61 -10.62
CA ALA A 132 -4.01 -16.37 -11.73
C ALA A 132 -5.48 -16.77 -11.49
N SER A 133 -5.91 -16.84 -10.22
CA SER A 133 -7.31 -17.07 -9.83
C SER A 133 -8.22 -15.85 -9.98
N GLY A 134 -7.68 -14.66 -10.26
CA GLY A 134 -8.42 -13.40 -10.28
C GLY A 134 -8.55 -12.70 -8.91
N GLU A 135 -8.15 -13.35 -7.82
CA GLU A 135 -8.12 -12.70 -6.49
C GLU A 135 -7.01 -11.65 -6.42
N PHE A 136 -7.17 -10.62 -5.58
CA PHE A 136 -6.13 -9.63 -5.37
C PHE A 136 -4.86 -10.26 -4.77
N LEU A 137 -3.72 -9.90 -5.34
CA LEU A 137 -2.42 -10.30 -4.82
C LEU A 137 -2.13 -9.47 -3.57
N GLY A 138 -1.92 -10.16 -2.45
CA GLY A 138 -1.58 -9.53 -1.19
C GLY A 138 -0.66 -10.42 -0.37
N ASP A 139 0.06 -9.78 0.55
CA ASP A 139 1.08 -10.41 1.39
C ASP A 139 1.21 -9.66 2.72
N ILE A 140 1.95 -10.23 3.66
CA ILE A 140 2.18 -9.67 5.00
C ILE A 140 3.63 -9.19 5.12
N PHE A 141 3.79 -7.93 5.52
CA PHE A 141 5.09 -7.32 5.73
C PHE A 141 5.22 -6.73 7.14
N PRO A 142 6.43 -6.56 7.67
CA PRO A 142 6.69 -5.69 8.81
C PRO A 142 6.21 -4.26 8.54
N LEU A 143 5.57 -3.63 9.53
CA LEU A 143 5.02 -2.28 9.40
C LEU A 143 6.10 -1.22 9.11
N ASP A 144 7.33 -1.42 9.61
CA ASP A 144 8.48 -0.53 9.41
C ASP A 144 9.01 -0.52 7.96
N GLN A 145 8.51 -1.39 7.09
CA GLN A 145 8.76 -1.35 5.64
C GLN A 145 7.86 -0.34 4.91
N ILE A 146 6.81 0.18 5.54
CA ILE A 146 6.04 1.30 4.99
C ILE A 146 6.87 2.57 5.12
N LYS A 147 7.26 3.15 3.98
CA LYS A 147 8.18 4.29 3.92
C LYS A 147 7.50 5.61 3.64
N SER A 148 6.38 5.60 2.95
CA SER A 148 5.62 6.81 2.65
C SER A 148 4.14 6.52 2.43
N TYR A 149 3.34 7.57 2.50
CA TYR A 149 1.99 7.55 1.98
C TYR A 149 2.04 7.54 0.44
N ALA A 150 1.01 7.00 -0.22
CA ALA A 150 0.86 7.10 -1.65
C ALA A 150 -0.53 7.66 -1.99
N HIS A 151 -0.57 8.70 -2.81
CA HIS A 151 -1.84 9.25 -3.27
C HIS A 151 -2.24 8.62 -4.61
N LEU A 152 -3.31 7.82 -4.60
CA LEU A 152 -3.84 7.17 -5.79
C LEU A 152 -5.14 7.82 -6.25
N VAL A 153 -5.23 8.08 -7.55
CA VAL A 153 -6.44 8.57 -8.20
C VAL A 153 -7.00 7.46 -9.07
N PRO A 154 -8.25 7.01 -8.86
CA PRO A 154 -8.89 6.05 -9.76
C PRO A 154 -8.90 6.57 -11.19
N ARG A 155 -8.49 5.73 -12.15
CA ARG A 155 -8.52 6.08 -13.57
C ARG A 155 -9.86 5.65 -14.14
N PHE A 156 -10.71 6.63 -14.42
CA PHE A 156 -11.93 6.43 -15.18
C PHE A 156 -11.57 6.50 -16.67
N GLY A 157 -12.10 5.58 -17.48
CA GLY A 157 -11.84 5.57 -18.92
C GLY A 157 -12.41 6.82 -19.61
N GLU A 158 -12.63 6.74 -20.93
CA GLU A 158 -13.24 7.84 -21.68
C GLU A 158 -14.61 8.26 -21.11
N THR A 159 -15.36 7.30 -20.56
CA THR A 159 -16.62 7.56 -19.86
C THR A 159 -16.55 7.01 -18.45
N ALA A 160 -16.78 7.86 -17.45
CA ALA A 160 -16.94 7.44 -16.07
C ALA A 160 -18.31 6.76 -15.88
N ASP A 161 -18.35 5.65 -15.16
CA ASP A 161 -19.63 5.00 -14.81
C ASP A 161 -20.39 5.90 -13.82
N ILE A 162 -21.63 6.25 -14.17
CA ILE A 162 -22.50 7.15 -13.41
C ILE A 162 -22.82 6.64 -11.99
N ARG A 163 -22.59 5.36 -11.72
CA ARG A 163 -22.78 4.75 -10.41
C ARG A 163 -21.59 4.96 -9.49
N LEU A 164 -20.48 5.50 -10.00
CA LEU A 164 -19.29 5.75 -9.21
C LEU A 164 -19.51 6.95 -8.28
N THR A 165 -19.14 6.75 -7.03
CA THR A 165 -19.22 7.73 -5.94
C THR A 165 -17.84 7.86 -5.29
N SER A 166 -17.68 8.85 -4.42
CA SER A 166 -16.46 8.99 -3.63
C SER A 166 -16.17 7.77 -2.76
N THR A 167 -17.18 6.99 -2.38
CA THR A 167 -17.03 5.83 -1.48
C THR A 167 -16.80 4.51 -2.21
N ASN A 168 -17.31 4.35 -3.44
CA ASN A 168 -17.17 3.08 -4.19
C ASN A 168 -16.14 3.13 -5.33
N SER A 169 -15.67 4.32 -5.73
CA SER A 169 -14.79 4.51 -6.89
C SER A 169 -13.47 3.78 -6.75
N PHE A 170 -12.85 3.89 -5.57
CA PHE A 170 -11.60 3.19 -5.28
C PHE A 170 -11.75 1.67 -5.29
N HIS A 171 -12.91 1.16 -4.85
CA HIS A 171 -13.20 -0.27 -4.86
C HIS A 171 -13.47 -0.79 -6.28
N SER A 172 -14.21 -0.01 -7.08
CA SER A 172 -14.68 -0.41 -8.42
C SER A 172 -13.60 -0.23 -9.50
N ALA A 173 -12.67 0.69 -9.30
CA ALA A 173 -11.60 0.95 -10.26
C ALA A 173 -10.58 -0.20 -10.32
N ARG A 174 -10.19 -0.55 -11.55
CA ARG A 174 -9.15 -1.55 -11.84
C ARG A 174 -7.77 -0.94 -12.02
N SER A 175 -7.73 0.32 -12.45
CA SER A 175 -6.51 1.08 -12.73
C SER A 175 -6.51 2.41 -12.00
N PHE A 176 -5.31 2.86 -11.65
CA PHE A 176 -5.07 4.03 -10.81
C PHE A 176 -3.89 4.84 -11.38
N LEU A 177 -3.89 6.13 -11.08
CA LEU A 177 -2.77 7.02 -11.33
C LEU A 177 -2.08 7.32 -10.00
N LEU A 178 -0.77 7.09 -9.94
CA LEU A 178 0.06 7.48 -8.81
C LEU A 178 0.35 8.98 -8.89
N ASN A 179 -0.28 9.77 -8.03
CA ASN A 179 -0.20 11.22 -8.08
C ASN A 179 1.12 11.72 -7.48
N LYS A 180 2.12 11.93 -8.35
CA LYS A 180 3.41 12.52 -7.96
C LYS A 180 3.31 14.00 -7.54
N TYR A 181 2.23 14.70 -7.87
CA TYR A 181 2.05 16.12 -7.53
C TYR A 181 1.44 16.34 -6.14
N PHE A 182 1.21 15.28 -5.37
CA PHE A 182 0.58 15.35 -4.06
C PHE A 182 1.42 16.13 -3.04
N ASP A 183 2.73 15.91 -3.03
CA ASP A 183 3.67 16.68 -2.22
C ASP A 183 5.03 16.81 -2.92
N LYS A 184 5.85 17.73 -2.41
CA LYS A 184 7.15 18.06 -3.01
C LYS A 184 8.12 16.88 -2.99
N ASP A 185 8.24 16.16 -1.88
CA ASP A 185 9.21 15.08 -1.73
C ASP A 185 8.82 13.89 -2.62
N PHE A 186 7.52 13.60 -2.69
CA PHE A 186 6.94 12.59 -3.56
C PHE A 186 7.11 12.92 -5.04
N TYR A 187 7.02 14.21 -5.42
CA TYR A 187 7.29 14.66 -6.78
C TYR A 187 8.71 14.32 -7.23
N TYR A 188 9.71 14.63 -6.40
CA TYR A 188 11.10 14.34 -6.73
C TYR A 188 11.38 12.84 -6.75
N ALA A 189 10.86 12.08 -5.78
CA ALA A 189 11.02 10.63 -5.72
C ALA A 189 10.51 9.91 -6.99
N LEU A 190 9.40 10.40 -7.57
CA LEU A 190 8.75 9.80 -8.74
C LEU A 190 9.12 10.46 -10.08
N SER A 191 10.07 11.40 -10.08
CA SER A 191 10.55 12.05 -11.30
C SER A 191 11.99 11.65 -11.67
N LEU A 192 12.54 10.64 -10.99
CA LEU A 192 13.84 10.02 -11.27
C LEU A 192 13.83 9.20 -12.56
#